data_AF-A0A932R5F1-F1
#
_entry.id   AF-A0A932R5F1-F1
#
_cell.length_a   1.000
_cell.length_b   1.000
_cell.length_c   1.000
_cell.angle_alpha   90.00
_cell.angle_beta   90.00
_cell.angle_gamma   90.00
#
_symmetry.space_group_name_H-M   'P 1'
#
loop_
_entity.id
_entity.type
_entity.pdbx_description
1 polymer ?
#
loop_
_entity_poly.entity_id
_entity_poly.type
_entity_poly.pdbx_seq_one_letter_code
_entity_poly.pdbx_strand_id
1 'polypeptide(L)'
;GEFNTVGIQKLKLPKTLDQNSLYLDGTWEFSREFATNKTPDAKISIKYSAKEVYLVAGSDATNTITVLQDGKKANVNIANTDIYKLTINAVAGEHTLQITITNPGLNAYVLRFR
;
A
#
# COMPACT_ATOMS: atom_id res chain seq x y z
N GLY A 1 -14.04 -5.54 -6.44
CA GLY A 1 -13.52 -5.15 -7.75
C GLY A 1 -13.81 -6.25 -8.74
N GLU A 2 -13.78 -5.94 -10.03
CA GLU A 2 -13.84 -6.96 -11.07
C GLU A 2 -12.45 -7.58 -11.23
N PHE A 3 -12.39 -8.91 -11.40
CA PHE A 3 -11.13 -9.64 -11.58
C PHE A 3 -10.59 -9.43 -13.00
N ASN A 4 -9.26 -9.32 -13.14
CA ASN A 4 -8.56 -9.18 -14.43
C ASN A 4 -8.98 -7.98 -15.29
N THR A 5 -9.44 -6.88 -14.68
CA THR A 5 -9.79 -5.67 -15.40
C THR A 5 -8.78 -4.55 -15.15
N VAL A 6 -8.33 -3.93 -16.24
CA VAL A 6 -7.63 -2.64 -16.21
C VAL A 6 -8.65 -1.51 -16.10
N GLY A 7 -8.22 -0.37 -15.57
CA GLY A 7 -9.01 0.85 -15.46
C GLY A 7 -9.43 1.20 -14.04
N ILE A 8 -10.36 2.15 -13.95
CA ILE A 8 -10.74 2.78 -12.69
C ILE A 8 -11.72 1.89 -11.91
N GLN A 9 -11.39 1.59 -10.66
CA GLN A 9 -12.26 0.89 -9.73
C GLN A 9 -12.41 1.67 -8.41
N LYS A 10 -13.63 1.67 -7.87
CA LYS A 10 -13.92 2.18 -6.52
C LYS A 10 -13.94 1.00 -5.55
N LEU A 11 -13.06 1.04 -4.56
CA LEU A 11 -12.85 -0.05 -3.62
C LEU A 11 -13.14 0.43 -2.19
N LYS A 12 -13.52 -0.53 -1.34
CA LYS A 12 -13.78 -0.31 0.08
C LYS A 12 -13.18 -1.45 0.88
N LEU A 13 -12.60 -1.12 2.02
CA LEU A 13 -12.13 -2.15 2.95
C LEU A 13 -13.31 -2.99 3.48
N PRO A 14 -13.13 -4.31 3.64
CA PRO A 14 -14.06 -5.14 4.39
C PRO A 14 -14.00 -4.81 5.89
N LYS A 15 -14.98 -5.31 6.66
CA LYS A 15 -14.99 -5.19 8.12
C LYS A 15 -13.84 -5.97 8.79
N THR A 16 -13.38 -7.04 8.15
CA THR A 16 -12.35 -7.94 8.65
C THR A 16 -11.31 -8.16 7.55
N LEU A 17 -10.04 -8.12 7.91
CA LEU A 17 -8.93 -8.46 7.01
C LEU A 17 -8.49 -9.89 7.27
N ASP A 18 -8.34 -10.68 6.22
CA ASP A 18 -7.79 -12.04 6.28
C ASP A 18 -6.27 -12.01 6.14
N GLN A 19 -5.62 -13.06 6.65
CA GLN A 19 -4.17 -13.22 6.56
C GLN A 19 -3.73 -13.32 5.10
N ASN A 20 -2.60 -12.68 4.77
CA ASN A 20 -1.96 -12.71 3.44
C ASN A 20 -2.85 -12.20 2.30
N SER A 21 -3.88 -11.40 2.60
CA SER A 21 -4.76 -10.79 1.62
C SER A 21 -4.54 -9.28 1.54
N LEU A 22 -4.35 -8.77 0.32
CA LEU A 22 -4.18 -7.34 0.06
C LEU A 22 -5.54 -6.68 -0.14
N TYR A 23 -5.82 -5.62 0.63
CA TYR A 23 -7.04 -4.85 0.52
C TYR A 23 -6.74 -3.40 0.17
N LEU A 24 -7.61 -2.81 -0.66
CA LEU A 24 -7.49 -1.44 -1.14
C LEU A 24 -8.76 -0.65 -0.79
N ASP A 25 -8.57 0.61 -0.43
CA ASP A 25 -9.64 1.59 -0.16
C ASP A 25 -9.48 2.80 -1.07
N GLY A 26 -10.60 3.38 -1.51
CA GLY A 26 -10.60 4.57 -2.36
C GLY A 26 -10.74 4.24 -3.84
N THR A 27 -10.41 5.21 -4.70
CA THR A 27 -10.46 5.02 -6.16
C THR A 27 -9.07 4.73 -6.68
N TRP A 28 -8.94 3.64 -7.42
CA TRP A 28 -7.69 3.14 -7.98
C TRP A 28 -7.83 2.96 -9.49
N GLU A 29 -6.81 3.33 -10.24
CA GLU A 29 -6.68 2.92 -11.64
C GLU A 29 -5.69 1.77 -11.72
N PHE A 30 -6.15 0.62 -12.19
CA PHE A 30 -5.31 -0.56 -12.39
C PHE A 30 -4.76 -0.55 -13.81
N SER A 31 -3.44 -0.48 -13.94
CA SER A 31 -2.73 -0.75 -15.18
C SER A 31 -2.26 -2.21 -15.20
N ARG A 32 -1.49 -2.60 -16.22
CA ARG A 32 -0.94 -3.96 -16.31
C ARG A 32 0.13 -4.26 -15.25
N GLU A 33 0.81 -3.22 -14.74
CA GLU A 33 2.01 -3.37 -13.93
C GLU A 33 1.93 -2.69 -12.56
N PHE A 34 0.97 -1.77 -12.38
CA PHE A 34 0.81 -1.03 -11.13
C PHE A 34 -0.64 -0.59 -10.92
N ALA A 35 -0.96 -0.19 -9.69
CA ALA A 35 -2.19 0.51 -9.36
C ALA A 35 -1.88 1.94 -8.96
N THR A 36 -2.61 2.90 -9.52
CA THR A 36 -2.47 4.33 -9.20
C THR A 36 -3.64 4.81 -8.36
N ASN A 37 -3.37 5.44 -7.20
CA ASN A 37 -4.46 6.04 -6.43
C ASN A 37 -4.97 7.32 -7.11
N LYS A 38 -6.28 7.43 -7.28
CA LYS A 38 -6.96 8.58 -7.91
C LYS A 38 -7.63 9.51 -6.91
N THR A 39 -7.75 9.09 -5.66
CA THR A 39 -8.30 9.89 -4.56
C THR A 39 -7.26 10.08 -3.47
N PRO A 40 -7.29 11.21 -2.74
CA PRO A 40 -6.55 11.36 -1.49
C PRO A 40 -7.04 10.32 -0.48
N ASP A 41 -6.21 10.05 0.52
CA ASP A 41 -6.45 9.12 1.62
C ASP A 41 -6.79 7.68 1.18
N ALA A 42 -6.42 7.30 -0.06
CA ALA A 42 -6.51 5.93 -0.52
C ALA A 42 -5.62 5.03 0.36
N LYS A 43 -6.08 3.79 0.61
CA LYS A 43 -5.42 2.90 1.55
C LYS A 43 -5.02 1.58 0.91
N ILE A 44 -3.92 1.05 1.42
CA ILE A 44 -3.48 -0.34 1.22
C ILE A 44 -3.41 -0.98 2.61
N SER A 45 -4.12 -2.08 2.82
CA SER A 45 -4.14 -2.80 4.10
C SER A 45 -3.83 -4.28 3.89
N ILE A 46 -2.96 -4.84 4.74
CA ILE A 46 -2.62 -6.26 4.70
C ILE A 46 -2.27 -6.78 6.10
N LYS A 47 -2.74 -7.98 6.41
CA LYS A 47 -2.20 -8.79 7.50
C LYS A 47 -1.13 -9.72 6.95
N TYR A 48 0.06 -9.68 7.52
CA TYR A 48 1.23 -10.38 6.98
C TYR A 48 2.04 -11.02 8.12
N SER A 49 2.94 -11.93 7.76
CA SER A 49 3.94 -12.48 8.69
C SER A 49 5.33 -12.30 8.10
N ALA A 50 6.10 -11.34 8.63
CA ALA A 50 7.44 -11.01 8.16
C ALA A 50 8.18 -10.11 9.16
N LYS A 51 9.50 -10.02 9.02
CA LYS A 51 10.31 -9.08 9.79
C LYS A 51 10.34 -7.70 9.14
N GLU A 52 10.36 -7.64 7.82
CA GLU A 52 10.53 -6.40 7.05
C GLU A 52 9.48 -6.27 5.95
N VAL A 53 9.05 -5.03 5.69
CA VAL A 53 8.17 -4.72 4.56
C VAL A 53 8.76 -3.61 3.71
N TYR A 54 8.73 -3.83 2.40
CA TYR A 54 9.12 -2.87 1.38
C TYR A 54 7.96 -2.65 0.40
N LEU A 55 7.86 -1.44 -0.10
CA LEU A 55 6.95 -1.07 -1.19
C LEU A 55 7.80 -0.65 -2.39
N VAL A 56 7.58 -1.29 -3.53
CA VAL A 56 8.05 -0.77 -4.82
C VAL A 56 6.97 0.16 -5.34
N ALA A 57 7.29 1.45 -5.42
CA ALA A 57 6.36 2.49 -5.82
C ALA A 57 7.08 3.60 -6.59
N GLY A 58 6.30 4.47 -7.22
CA GLY A 58 6.80 5.74 -7.71
C GLY A 58 5.72 6.81 -7.84
N SER A 59 6.16 8.05 -8.01
CA SER A 59 5.28 9.21 -8.17
C SER A 59 6.04 10.33 -8.88
N ASP A 60 5.35 11.05 -9.78
CA ASP A 60 5.92 12.18 -10.52
C ASP A 60 6.21 13.38 -9.61
N ALA A 61 5.35 13.59 -8.61
CA ALA A 61 5.56 14.54 -7.52
C ALA A 61 5.78 13.79 -6.20
N THR A 62 6.57 14.36 -5.28
CA THR A 62 6.77 13.74 -3.97
C THR A 62 5.44 13.53 -3.26
N ASN A 63 5.16 12.28 -2.91
CA ASN A 63 3.93 11.86 -2.23
C ASN A 63 4.29 11.30 -0.86
N THR A 64 3.77 11.90 0.20
CA THR A 64 3.96 11.38 1.56
C THR A 64 2.90 10.31 1.83
N ILE A 65 3.35 9.13 2.23
CA ILE A 65 2.48 8.07 2.76
C ILE A 65 2.63 7.99 4.27
N THR A 66 1.53 7.71 4.95
CA THR A 66 1.53 7.30 6.35
C THR A 66 1.49 5.78 6.42
N VAL A 67 2.48 5.19 7.08
CA VAL A 67 2.55 3.76 7.39
C VAL A 67 2.13 3.56 8.84
N LEU A 68 1.15 2.70 9.07
CA LEU A 68 0.67 2.29 10.39
C LEU A 68 0.86 0.79 10.53
N GLN A 69 1.74 0.35 11.42
CA GLN A 69 1.92 -1.07 11.75
C GLN A 69 1.55 -1.28 13.21
N ASP A 70 0.53 -2.09 13.49
CA ASP A 70 0.05 -2.40 14.84
C ASP A 70 -0.16 -1.14 15.72
N GLY A 71 -0.69 -0.07 15.12
CA GLY A 71 -0.92 1.22 15.79
C GLY A 71 0.30 2.16 15.84
N LYS A 72 1.49 1.71 15.45
CA LYS A 72 2.70 2.56 15.36
C LYS A 72 2.78 3.25 14.01
N LYS A 73 2.85 4.59 14.04
CA LYS A 73 2.83 5.45 12.85
C LYS A 73 4.24 5.87 12.42
N ALA A 74 4.50 5.81 11.13
CA ALA A 74 5.66 6.41 10.46
C ALA A 74 5.22 7.10 9.17
N ASN A 75 6.00 8.06 8.68
CA ASN A 75 5.78 8.68 7.36
C ASN A 75 6.94 8.34 6.44
N VAL A 76 6.64 8.07 5.17
CA VAL A 76 7.63 7.77 4.13
C VAL A 76 7.34 8.66 2.93
N ASN A 77 8.37 9.31 2.38
CA ASN A 77 8.23 10.09 1.16
C ASN A 77 8.55 9.21 -0.05
N ILE A 78 7.61 9.18 -1.01
CA ILE A 78 7.68 8.42 -2.24
C ILE A 78 7.89 9.39 -3.39
N ALA A 79 8.94 9.19 -4.18
CA ALA A 79 9.33 10.04 -5.31
C ALA A 79 10.29 9.28 -6.22
N ASN A 80 10.18 9.41 -7.54
CA ASN A 80 10.81 8.49 -8.50
C ASN A 80 10.34 7.04 -8.29
N THR A 81 10.68 6.13 -9.20
CA THR A 81 10.37 4.71 -9.02
C THR A 81 11.51 4.02 -8.27
N ASP A 82 11.25 3.51 -7.06
CA ASP A 82 12.26 2.85 -6.22
C ASP A 82 11.63 1.85 -5.22
N ILE A 83 12.48 1.20 -4.43
CA ILE A 83 12.13 0.30 -3.33
C ILE A 83 12.21 1.06 -2.01
N TYR A 84 11.06 1.32 -1.40
CA TYR A 84 10.96 2.01 -0.12
C TYR A 84 10.80 1.01 1.02
N LYS A 85 11.67 1.11 2.02
CA LYS A 85 11.49 0.40 3.29
C LYS A 85 10.37 1.05 4.08
N LEU A 86 9.34 0.27 4.43
CA LEU A 86 8.22 0.76 5.21
C LEU A 86 8.39 0.45 6.69
N THR A 87 8.77 -0.79 7.01
CA THR A 87 8.88 -1.26 8.40
C THR A 87 10.03 -2.25 8.57
N ILE A 88 10.58 -2.29 9.78
CA ILE A 88 11.58 -3.27 10.23
C ILE A 88 11.32 -3.62 11.69
N ASN A 89 11.08 -4.90 11.94
CA ASN A 89 10.86 -5.44 13.28
C ASN A 89 12.13 -6.13 13.80
N ALA A 90 12.24 -6.27 15.12
CA ALA A 90 13.36 -6.99 15.74
C ALA A 90 13.37 -8.47 15.35
N VAL A 91 12.18 -9.09 15.32
CA VAL A 91 11.95 -10.49 14.96
C VAL A 91 10.81 -10.58 13.94
N ALA A 92 10.75 -11.68 13.19
CA ALA A 92 9.59 -11.96 12.35
C ALA A 92 8.36 -12.27 13.21
N GLY A 93 7.18 -11.85 12.76
CA GLY A 93 5.93 -12.07 13.46
C GLY A 93 4.73 -11.66 12.61
N GLU A 94 3.53 -11.94 13.12
CA GLU A 94 2.28 -11.48 12.52
C GLU A 94 2.03 -10.01 12.84
N HIS A 95 1.66 -9.25 11.81
CA HIS A 95 1.47 -7.81 11.90
C HIS A 95 0.34 -7.37 10.97
N THR A 96 -0.32 -6.26 11.34
CA THR A 96 -1.23 -5.55 10.43
C THR A 96 -0.56 -4.28 9.94
N LEU A 97 -0.40 -4.16 8.62
CA LEU A 97 0.07 -2.95 7.96
C LEU A 97 -1.11 -2.21 7.32
N GLN A 98 -1.19 -0.91 7.55
CA GLN A 98 -2.02 0.01 6.79
C GLN A 98 -1.15 1.14 6.25
N ILE A 99 -1.25 1.38 4.95
CA ILE A 99 -0.62 2.50 4.25
C ILE A 99 -1.74 3.45 3.84
N THR A 100 -1.64 4.72 4.20
CA THR A 100 -2.55 5.78 3.75
C THR A 100 -1.76 6.74 2.85
N ILE A 101 -2.24 6.95 1.63
CA ILE A 101 -1.59 7.78 0.62
C ILE A 101 -2.26 9.16 0.63
N THR A 102 -1.54 10.19 1.05
CA THR A 102 -2.13 11.52 1.27
C THR A 102 -2.60 12.16 -0.03
N ASN A 103 -1.80 12.09 -1.11
CA ASN A 103 -2.13 12.73 -2.38
C ASN A 103 -2.40 11.68 -3.48
N PRO A 104 -3.28 11.96 -4.47
CA PRO A 104 -3.39 11.16 -5.69
C PRO A 104 -2.07 11.06 -6.46
N GLY A 105 -1.90 9.99 -7.23
CA GLY A 105 -0.82 9.86 -8.22
C GLY A 105 0.36 8.95 -7.84
N LEU A 106 0.30 8.24 -6.71
CA LEU A 106 1.27 7.20 -6.40
C LEU A 106 0.97 5.94 -7.23
N ASN A 107 1.98 5.44 -7.95
CA ASN A 107 1.98 4.17 -8.64
C ASN A 107 2.55 3.09 -7.72
N ALA A 108 1.73 2.13 -7.28
CA ALA A 108 2.15 1.01 -6.44
C ALA A 108 2.33 -0.24 -7.32
N TYR A 109 3.53 -0.83 -7.30
CA TYR A 109 3.88 -1.99 -8.11
C TYR A 109 3.77 -3.29 -7.31
N VAL A 110 4.49 -3.39 -6.19
CA VAL A 110 4.53 -4.61 -5.38
C VAL A 110 4.87 -4.32 -3.91
N LEU A 111 4.28 -5.10 -3.01
CA LEU A 111 4.73 -5.21 -1.62
C LEU A 111 5.63 -6.43 -1.47
N ARG A 112 6.80 -6.23 -0.87
CA ARG A 112 7.78 -7.30 -0.61
C ARG A 112 7.95 -7.49 0.89
N PHE A 113 7.91 -8.75 1.30
CA PHE A 113 8.03 -9.21 2.69
C PHE A 113 9.33 -10.01 2.84
N ARG A 114 10.07 -9.80 3.94
CA ARG A 114 11.30 -10.54 4.27
C ARG A 114 11.37 -10.89 5.75
#